data_AF-A0A970R0L2-F1
#
_entry.id   AF-A0A970R0L2-F1
#
_cell.length_a   1.000
_cell.length_b   1.000
_cell.length_c   1.000
_cell.angle_alpha   90.00
_cell.angle_beta   90.00
_cell.angle_gamma   90.00
#
_symmetry.space_group_name_H-M   'P 1'
#
loop_
_entity.id
_entity.type
_entity.pdbx_description
1 polymer ?
#
loop_
_entity_poly.entity_id
_entity_poly.type
_entity_poly.pdbx_seq_one_letter_code
_entity_poly.pdbx_strand_id
1 'polypeptide(L)'
;MTNRQALMKRLAAAQFVLFDLHLYLDTHPGDIQTLSIYKKFESRMLALRHEYEEKFGSLSLVGAPGVEWLKDPWPWDTEVCC
;
A
#
# COMPACT_ATOMS: atom_id res chain seq x y z
N MET A 1 -6.53 -8.41 -17.49
CA MET A 1 -5.84 -7.87 -16.30
C MET A 1 -6.89 -7.22 -15.42
N THR A 2 -7.02 -7.59 -14.14
CA THR A 2 -8.06 -7.01 -13.28
C THR A 2 -7.66 -5.61 -12.79
N ASN A 3 -8.64 -4.78 -12.40
CA ASN A 3 -8.38 -3.45 -11.83
C ASN A 3 -7.44 -3.53 -10.60
N ARG A 4 -7.63 -4.55 -9.76
CA ARG A 4 -6.76 -4.84 -8.61
C ARG A 4 -5.31 -5.08 -9.04
N GLN A 5 -5.09 -5.93 -10.05
CA GLN A 5 -3.75 -6.22 -10.57
C GLN A 5 -3.10 -4.98 -11.21
N ALA A 6 -3.86 -4.20 -11.96
CA ALA A 6 -3.35 -2.98 -12.59
C ALA A 6 -2.90 -1.95 -11.54
N LEU A 7 -3.71 -1.73 -10.51
CA LEU A 7 -3.38 -0.79 -9.43
C LEU A 7 -2.18 -1.28 -8.60
N MET A 8 -2.14 -2.57 -8.27
CA MET A 8 -0.99 -3.19 -7.59
C MET A 8 0.31 -3.04 -8.39
N LYS A 9 0.28 -3.26 -9.71
CA LYS A 9 1.48 -3.06 -10.55
C LYS A 9 1.95 -1.61 -10.56
N ARG A 10 1.02 -0.64 -10.59
CA ARG A 10 1.37 0.79 -10.53
C ARG A 10 2.00 1.16 -9.19
N LEU A 11 1.46 0.62 -8.09
CA LEU A 11 2.02 0.81 -6.76
C LEU A 11 3.44 0.22 -6.67
N ALA A 12 3.62 -1.03 -7.11
CA ALA A 12 4.93 -1.70 -7.11
C ALA A 12 5.96 -0.95 -7.96
N ALA A 13 5.57 -0.42 -9.12
CA ALA A 13 6.46 0.39 -9.95
C ALA A 13 6.88 1.68 -9.25
N ALA A 14 5.97 2.36 -8.54
CA ALA A 14 6.31 3.56 -7.76
C ALA A 14 7.26 3.25 -6.59
N GLN A 15 7.05 2.12 -5.91
CA GLN A 15 7.94 1.64 -4.85
C GLN A 15 9.34 1.31 -5.37
N PHE A 16 9.43 0.66 -6.54
CA PHE A 16 10.72 0.38 -7.18
C PHE A 16 11.49 1.67 -7.50
N VAL A 17 10.82 2.68 -8.07
CA VAL A 17 11.45 3.98 -8.35
C VAL A 17 11.95 4.64 -7.07
N LEU A 18 11.18 4.59 -5.98
CA LEU A 18 11.66 5.12 -4.69
C LEU A 18 12.90 4.42 -4.18
N PHE A 19 12.94 3.09 -4.26
CA PHE A 19 14.10 2.30 -3.86
C PHE A 19 15.34 2.64 -4.70
N ASP A 20 15.18 2.76 -6.02
CA ASP A 20 16.26 3.12 -6.94
C ASP A 20 16.81 4.53 -6.66
N LEU A 21 15.92 5.51 -6.48
CA LEU A 21 16.32 6.88 -6.14
C LEU A 21 16.98 6.98 -4.76
N HIS A 22 16.55 6.16 -3.79
CA HIS A 22 17.18 6.08 -2.47
C HIS A 22 18.63 5.60 -2.61
N LEU A 23 18.84 4.50 -3.33
CA LEU A 23 20.17 3.94 -3.57
C LEU A 23 21.08 4.92 -4.32
N TYR A 24 20.53 5.69 -5.27
CA TYR A 24 21.27 6.75 -5.92
C TYR A 24 21.71 7.85 -4.93
N LEU A 25 20.79 8.30 -4.07
CA LEU A 25 21.07 9.36 -3.08
C LEU A 25 22.11 8.94 -2.03
N ASP A 26 22.23 7.66 -1.71
CA ASP A 26 23.31 7.14 -0.85
C ASP A 26 24.70 7.48 -1.40
N THR A 27 24.83 7.52 -2.74
CA THR A 27 26.09 7.88 -3.42
C THR A 27 26.20 9.37 -3.75
N HIS A 28 25.06 10.09 -3.84
CA HIS A 28 24.99 11.50 -4.21
C HIS A 28 24.11 12.31 -3.22
N PRO A 29 24.53 12.47 -1.95
CA PRO A 29 23.68 13.05 -0.90
C PRO A 29 23.35 14.54 -1.10
N GLY A 30 24.12 15.25 -1.92
CA GLY A 30 23.91 16.67 -2.22
C GLY A 30 22.98 16.95 -3.40
N ASP A 31 22.46 15.92 -4.07
CA ASP A 31 21.61 16.10 -5.25
C ASP A 31 20.16 16.46 -4.87
N ILE A 32 19.92 17.76 -4.74
CA ILE A 32 18.61 18.34 -4.39
C ILE A 32 17.55 18.04 -5.47
N GLN A 33 17.96 17.91 -6.74
CA GLN A 33 17.02 17.62 -7.82
C GLN A 33 16.46 16.21 -7.67
N THR A 34 17.36 15.23 -7.44
CA THR A 34 16.95 13.84 -7.20
C THR A 34 16.11 13.70 -5.93
N LEU A 35 16.43 14.45 -4.87
CA LEU A 35 15.62 14.50 -3.65
C LEU A 35 14.19 15.04 -3.90
N SER A 36 14.05 16.05 -4.75
CA SER A 36 12.75 16.59 -5.14
C SER A 36 11.92 15.55 -5.91
N ILE A 37 12.56 14.81 -6.83
CA ILE A 37 11.94 13.71 -7.57
C ILE A 37 11.50 12.60 -6.61
N TYR A 38 12.36 12.23 -5.65
CA TYR A 38 12.05 11.23 -4.63
C TYR A 38 10.75 11.60 -3.87
N LYS A 39 10.66 12.83 -3.34
CA LYS A 39 9.45 13.30 -2.62
C LYS A 39 8.19 13.29 -3.49
N LYS A 40 8.33 13.61 -4.78
CA LYS A 40 7.22 13.53 -5.74
C LYS A 40 6.75 12.08 -5.95
N PHE A 41 7.66 11.12 -6.05
CA PHE A 41 7.28 9.72 -6.16
C PHE A 41 6.73 9.15 -4.85
N GLU A 42 7.19 9.65 -3.70
CA GLU A 42 6.71 9.25 -2.38
C GLU A 42 5.24 9.62 -2.20
N SER A 43 4.87 10.88 -2.47
CA SER A 43 3.47 11.32 -2.48
C SER A 43 2.60 10.52 -3.46
N ARG A 44 3.12 10.21 -4.65
CA ARG A 44 2.41 9.39 -5.64
C ARG A 44 2.19 7.95 -5.16
N MET A 45 3.19 7.35 -4.53
CA MET A 45 3.12 6.01 -3.96
C MET A 45 2.09 5.94 -2.84
N LEU A 46 2.08 6.93 -1.94
CA LEU A 46 1.09 7.05 -0.87
C LEU A 46 -0.33 7.19 -1.41
N ALA A 47 -0.54 8.02 -2.45
CA ALA A 47 -1.86 8.17 -3.08
C ALA A 47 -2.34 6.85 -3.73
N LEU A 48 -1.46 6.13 -4.43
CA LEU A 48 -1.79 4.82 -5.02
C LEU A 48 -2.09 3.77 -3.96
N ARG A 49 -1.35 3.80 -2.84
CA ARG A 49 -1.58 2.93 -1.70
C ARG A 49 -2.96 3.18 -1.09
N HIS A 50 -3.29 4.44 -0.81
CA HIS A 50 -4.60 4.82 -0.30
C HIS A 50 -5.73 4.38 -1.23
N GLU A 51 -5.59 4.65 -2.54
CA GLU A 51 -6.58 4.22 -3.54
C GLU A 51 -6.78 2.70 -3.54
N TYR A 52 -5.69 1.93 -3.37
CA TYR A 52 -5.77 0.48 -3.30
C TYR A 52 -6.45 0.02 -2.02
N GLU A 53 -6.05 0.57 -0.88
CA GLU A 53 -6.55 0.17 0.44
C GLU A 53 -8.05 0.49 0.59
N GLU A 54 -8.50 1.62 0.04
CA GLU A 54 -9.93 2.00 -0.01
C GLU A 54 -10.77 1.01 -0.84
N LYS A 55 -10.24 0.52 -1.96
CA LYS A 55 -10.98 -0.35 -2.89
C LYS A 55 -10.92 -1.84 -2.57
N PHE A 56 -9.79 -2.31 -2.02
CA PHE A 56 -9.48 -3.73 -1.90
C PHE A 56 -9.10 -4.16 -0.48
N GLY A 57 -9.07 -3.22 0.48
CA GLY A 57 -8.66 -3.46 1.86
C GLY A 57 -7.16 -3.26 2.09
N SER A 58 -6.79 -3.21 3.37
CA SER A 58 -5.43 -2.86 3.82
C SER A 58 -4.35 -3.75 3.21
N LEU A 59 -3.23 -3.14 2.79
CA LEU A 59 -2.04 -3.84 2.31
C LEU A 59 -1.07 -4.23 3.44
N SER A 60 -1.28 -3.71 4.65
CA SER A 60 -0.43 -3.98 5.81
C SER A 60 -1.26 -4.35 7.02
N LEU A 61 -0.71 -5.21 7.90
CA LEU A 61 -1.34 -5.49 9.19
C LEU A 61 -1.46 -4.24 10.05
N VAL A 62 -0.47 -3.34 9.97
CA VAL A 62 -0.47 -2.07 10.68
C VAL A 62 -1.54 -1.17 10.04
N GLY A 63 -2.62 -0.90 10.78
CA GLY A 63 -3.74 -0.07 10.32
C GLY A 63 -4.92 -0.83 9.71
N ALA A 64 -4.83 -2.16 9.56
CA ALA A 64 -5.99 -2.98 9.23
C ALA A 64 -6.92 -3.11 10.46
N PRO A 65 -8.25 -3.16 10.29
CA PRO A 65 -9.15 -3.60 11.36
C PRO A 65 -8.88 -5.08 11.66
N GLY A 66 -7.90 -5.33 12.52
CA GLY A 66 -7.35 -6.67 12.80
C GLY A 66 -8.28 -7.60 13.57
N VAL A 67 -9.50 -7.15 13.88
CA VAL A 67 -10.45 -7.86 14.75
C VAL A 67 -11.84 -8.01 14.15
N GLU A 68 -12.03 -7.68 12.86
CA GLU A 68 -13.35 -7.84 12.20
C GLU A 68 -13.81 -9.30 12.21
N TRP A 69 -12.85 -10.24 12.12
CA TRP A 69 -13.09 -11.69 12.24
C TRP A 69 -13.39 -12.16 13.66
N LEU A 70 -13.16 -11.33 14.69
CA LEU A 70 -13.56 -11.60 16.08
C LEU A 70 -14.94 -11.03 16.42
N LYS A 71 -15.62 -10.32 15.48
CA LYS A 71 -16.96 -9.79 15.72
C LYS A 71 -17.99 -10.90 15.58
N ASP A 72 -18.79 -11.10 16.62
CA ASP A 72 -19.98 -11.94 16.56
C ASP A 72 -21.06 -11.30 15.66
N PRO A 73 -21.86 -12.09 14.92
CA PRO A 73 -21.80 -13.55 14.85
C PRO A 73 -20.69 -14.05 13.93
N TRP A 74 -20.03 -15.14 14.30
CA TRP A 74 -19.06 -15.78 13.44
C TRP A 74 -19.74 -16.34 12.19
N PRO A 75 -19.04 -16.45 11.04
CA PRO A 75 -19.61 -16.96 9.79
C PRO A 75 -20.20 -18.38 9.88
N TRP A 76 -19.85 -19.14 10.92
CA TRP A 76 -20.36 -20.48 11.21
C TRP A 76 -21.31 -20.55 12.41
N ASP A 77 -21.64 -19.43 13.06
CA ASP A 77 -22.65 -19.36 14.15
C ASP A 77 -24.10 -19.45 13.62
N THR A 78 -24.29 -19.98 12.41
CA THR A 78 -25.61 -20.19 11.82
C THR A 78 -26.38 -21.36 12.44
N GLU A 79 -25.83 -22.02 13.46
CA GLU A 79 -26.58 -22.98 14.26
C GLU A 79 -27.37 -22.24 15.34
N VAL A 80 -28.55 -21.76 14.93
CA VAL A 80 -29.66 -21.51 15.84
C VAL A 80 -29.89 -22.80 16.62
N CYS A 81 -29.28 -22.92 17.81
CA CYS A 81 -29.68 -23.93 18.77
C CYS A 81 -31.15 -23.68 19.12
N CYS A 82 -31.97 -24.67 18.79
CA CYS A 82 -33.36 -24.79 19.24
C CYS A 82 -33.46 -24.82 20.77
#